data_AF-A0A7C3X2Q0-F1
#
_entry.id   AF-A0A7C3X2Q0-F1
#
_cell.length_a   1.000
_cell.length_b   1.000
_cell.length_c   1.000
_cell.angle_alpha   90.00
_cell.angle_beta   90.00
_cell.angle_gamma   90.00
#
_symmetry.space_group_name_H-M   'P 1'
#
loop_
_entity.id
_entity.type
_entity.pdbx_description
1 polymer ?
#
loop_
_entity_poly.entity_id
_entity_poly.type
_entity_poly.pdbx_seq_one_letter_code
_entity_poly.pdbx_strand_id
1 'polypeptide(L)'
;CGGLGGVMESTCKGAKEAGGPTIGILPGPFRGAANPYVDHAIATDMGQARNAIIVRTVDAVVAVGGEYGTLSEIAMALKMGKKVAAISSWEISRRGVPDDKIVRASTPQEAVDAVMGPER
;
A
#
# COMPACT_ATOMS: atom_id res chain seq x y z
N CYS A 1 -3.32 5.04 1.80
CA CYS A 1 -3.87 3.72 1.40
C CYS A 1 -5.12 3.95 0.54
N GLY A 2 -5.88 2.90 0.17
CA GLY A 2 -7.14 3.03 -0.57
C GLY A 2 -8.35 3.50 0.28
N GLY A 3 -8.18 3.65 1.60
CA GLY A 3 -9.13 4.37 2.46
C GLY A 3 -10.44 3.67 2.79
N LEU A 4 -10.67 2.44 2.35
CA LEU A 4 -11.84 1.63 2.73
C LEU A 4 -11.53 0.74 3.95
N GLY A 5 -12.29 -0.34 4.15
CA GLY A 5 -12.15 -1.28 5.28
C GLY A 5 -10.96 -2.25 5.19
N GLY A 6 -10.93 -3.21 6.13
CA GLY A 6 -9.94 -4.29 6.17
C GLY A 6 -8.54 -3.81 6.55
N VAL A 7 -7.50 -4.31 5.88
CA VAL A 7 -6.09 -3.93 6.13
C VAL A 7 -5.90 -2.40 6.10
N MET A 8 -6.58 -1.71 5.18
CA MET A 8 -6.45 -0.26 5.03
C MET A 8 -6.99 0.49 6.25
N GLU A 9 -8.08 0.01 6.86
CA GLU A 9 -8.63 0.57 8.09
C GLU A 9 -7.69 0.34 9.27
N SER A 10 -7.17 -0.88 9.43
CA SER A 10 -6.18 -1.19 10.47
C SER A 10 -4.92 -0.34 10.33
N THR A 11 -4.46 -0.09 9.10
CA THR A 11 -3.30 0.76 8.82
C THR A 11 -3.57 2.21 9.21
N CYS A 12 -4.72 2.76 8.82
CA CYS A 12 -5.09 4.13 9.20
C CYS A 12 -5.24 4.28 10.73
N LYS A 13 -5.84 3.29 11.39
CA LYS A 13 -5.99 3.28 12.85
C LYS A 13 -4.63 3.32 13.55
N GLY A 14 -3.70 2.43 13.18
CA GLY A 14 -2.38 2.37 13.80
C GLY A 14 -1.56 3.65 13.57
N ALA A 15 -1.61 4.21 12.36
CA ALA A 15 -0.97 5.51 12.08
C ALA A 15 -1.55 6.63 12.96
N LYS A 16 -2.88 6.68 13.12
CA LYS A 16 -3.57 7.69 13.93
C LYS A 16 -3.28 7.54 15.43
N GLU A 17 -3.22 6.32 15.93
CA GLU A 17 -2.81 6.02 17.32
C GLU A 17 -1.39 6.48 17.62
N ALA A 18 -0.49 6.43 16.63
CA ALA A 18 0.87 6.97 16.70
C ALA A 18 0.96 8.48 16.43
N GLY A 19 -0.16 9.18 16.21
CA GLY A 19 -0.21 10.62 15.91
C GLY A 19 0.19 11.00 14.48
N GLY A 20 0.30 10.03 13.58
CA GLY A 20 0.60 10.26 12.16
C GLY A 20 -0.65 10.59 11.34
N PRO A 21 -0.53 11.44 10.29
CA PRO A 21 -1.65 11.77 9.41
C PRO A 21 -1.97 10.62 8.45
N THR A 22 -3.24 10.48 8.07
CA THR A 22 -3.67 9.45 7.13
C THR A 22 -4.38 10.02 5.90
N ILE A 23 -4.06 9.43 4.73
CA ILE A 23 -4.65 9.79 3.44
C ILE A 23 -5.30 8.54 2.82
N GLY A 24 -6.59 8.66 2.48
CA GLY A 24 -7.39 7.64 1.81
C GLY A 24 -7.74 8.05 0.38
N ILE A 25 -7.24 7.33 -0.62
CA ILE A 25 -7.57 7.54 -2.03
C ILE A 25 -8.71 6.58 -2.42
N LEU A 26 -9.93 7.11 -2.49
CA LEU A 26 -11.16 6.32 -2.59
C LEU A 26 -11.53 6.02 -4.05
N PRO A 27 -12.04 4.82 -4.35
CA PRO A 27 -12.39 4.43 -5.71
C PRO A 27 -13.65 5.09 -6.27
N GLY A 28 -14.55 5.56 -5.39
CA GLY A 28 -15.83 6.17 -5.77
C GLY A 28 -15.86 7.69 -5.59
N PRO A 29 -17.03 8.32 -5.81
CA PRO A 29 -17.17 9.78 -5.81
C PRO A 29 -17.43 10.37 -4.42
N PHE A 30 -17.70 9.53 -3.41
CA PHE A 30 -18.13 9.99 -2.09
C PHE A 30 -17.01 9.92 -1.05
N ARG A 31 -16.62 11.07 -0.51
CA ARG A 31 -15.65 11.17 0.60
C ARG A 31 -16.10 10.43 1.86
N GLY A 32 -17.42 10.36 2.10
CA GLY A 32 -18.01 9.66 3.24
C GLY A 32 -17.85 8.14 3.21
N ALA A 33 -17.35 7.56 2.12
CA ALA A 33 -17.02 6.14 2.05
C ALA A 33 -15.68 5.79 2.73
N ALA A 34 -14.89 6.79 3.13
CA ALA A 34 -13.64 6.56 3.84
C ALA A 34 -13.88 5.90 5.20
N ASN A 35 -12.95 5.04 5.64
CA ASN A 35 -12.98 4.51 7.00
C ASN A 35 -12.79 5.64 8.04
N PRO A 36 -13.24 5.44 9.30
CA PRO A 36 -13.25 6.50 10.33
C PRO A 36 -11.88 7.04 10.73
N TYR A 37 -10.80 6.35 10.36
CA TYR A 37 -9.44 6.72 10.73
C TYR A 37 -8.71 7.51 9.65
N VAL A 38 -9.35 7.79 8.50
CA VAL A 38 -8.82 8.65 7.43
C VAL A 38 -9.00 10.13 7.78
N ASP A 39 -7.91 10.91 7.81
CA ASP A 39 -7.96 12.36 8.05
C ASP A 39 -8.21 13.14 6.74
N HIS A 40 -7.61 12.68 5.64
CA HIS A 40 -7.76 13.29 4.33
C HIS A 40 -8.28 12.28 3.30
N ALA A 41 -9.57 12.39 2.98
CA ALA A 41 -10.23 11.57 1.96
C ALA A 41 -10.21 12.24 0.58
N ILE A 42 -9.65 11.55 -0.42
CA ILE A 42 -9.65 11.96 -1.83
C ILE A 42 -10.59 11.03 -2.59
N ALA A 43 -11.78 11.54 -2.97
CA ALA A 43 -12.71 10.82 -3.81
C ALA A 43 -12.31 10.97 -5.29
N THR A 44 -12.04 9.86 -5.98
CA THR A 44 -11.52 9.92 -7.35
C THR A 44 -12.54 9.51 -8.42
N ASP A 45 -13.53 8.68 -8.07
CA ASP A 45 -14.46 8.05 -9.02
C ASP A 45 -13.75 7.29 -10.17
N MET A 46 -12.64 6.63 -9.84
CA MET A 46 -11.78 5.95 -10.83
C MET A 46 -11.82 4.42 -10.70
N GLY A 47 -12.67 3.88 -9.82
CA GLY A 47 -12.68 2.45 -9.53
C GLY A 47 -11.27 1.96 -9.15
N GLN A 48 -10.78 0.91 -9.81
CA GLN A 48 -9.44 0.36 -9.57
C GLN A 48 -8.30 1.19 -10.18
N ALA A 49 -8.58 2.11 -11.10
CA ALA A 49 -7.53 2.93 -11.71
C ALA A 49 -6.88 3.89 -10.68
N ARG A 50 -7.57 4.19 -9.57
CA ARG A 50 -7.01 4.93 -8.41
C ARG A 50 -5.76 4.28 -7.81
N ASN A 51 -5.58 2.97 -8.00
CA ASN A 51 -4.43 2.25 -7.46
C ASN A 51 -3.11 2.84 -8.01
N ALA A 52 -3.11 3.32 -9.26
CA ALA A 52 -1.96 3.99 -9.86
C ALA A 52 -1.62 5.31 -9.16
N ILE A 53 -2.62 6.06 -8.68
CA ILE A 53 -2.41 7.30 -7.92
C ILE A 53 -1.70 6.97 -6.61
N ILE A 54 -2.19 5.98 -5.85
CA ILE A 54 -1.57 5.58 -4.58
C ILE A 54 -0.12 5.20 -4.78
N VAL A 55 0.16 4.27 -5.70
CA VAL A 55 1.52 3.76 -5.92
C VAL A 55 2.45 4.85 -6.43
N ARG A 56 1.96 5.79 -7.23
CA ARG A 56 2.75 6.91 -7.74
C ARG A 56 3.11 7.90 -6.64
N THR A 57 2.18 8.16 -5.72
CA THR A 57 2.31 9.18 -4.67
C THR A 57 3.24 8.76 -3.53
N VAL A 58 3.36 7.47 -3.23
CA VAL A 58 4.17 6.98 -2.09
C VAL A 58 5.64 6.80 -2.44
N ASP A 59 6.51 6.89 -1.43
CA ASP A 59 7.94 6.58 -1.58
C ASP A 59 8.21 5.07 -1.65
N ALA A 60 7.41 4.30 -0.92
CA ALA A 60 7.48 2.84 -0.89
C ALA A 60 6.11 2.21 -0.59
N VAL A 61 6.02 0.90 -0.81
CA VAL A 61 4.79 0.11 -0.61
C VAL A 61 5.05 -1.00 0.40
N VAL A 62 4.15 -1.14 1.38
CA VAL A 62 4.04 -2.33 2.22
C VAL A 62 2.77 -3.06 1.83
N ALA A 63 2.92 -4.24 1.21
CA ALA A 63 1.84 -5.10 0.77
C ALA A 63 1.51 -6.12 1.86
N VAL A 64 0.26 -6.11 2.33
CA VAL A 64 -0.23 -7.04 3.36
C VAL A 64 -1.40 -7.84 2.80
N GLY A 65 -1.33 -9.17 2.93
CA GLY A 65 -2.34 -10.06 2.37
C GLY A 65 -2.22 -10.26 0.86
N GLY A 66 -3.10 -11.10 0.29
CA GLY A 66 -2.89 -11.71 -1.05
C GLY A 66 -4.01 -11.49 -2.08
N GLU A 67 -4.85 -10.46 -1.96
CA GLU A 67 -5.90 -10.21 -2.96
C GLU A 67 -5.33 -9.68 -4.29
N TYR A 68 -6.10 -9.81 -5.39
CA TYR A 68 -5.68 -9.34 -6.73
C TYR A 68 -5.45 -7.82 -6.78
N GLY A 69 -6.18 -7.05 -5.99
CA GLY A 69 -5.94 -5.61 -5.85
C GLY A 69 -4.52 -5.33 -5.36
N THR A 70 -4.07 -6.07 -4.34
CA THR A 70 -2.71 -5.98 -3.80
C THR A 70 -1.66 -6.37 -4.86
N LEU A 71 -1.90 -7.45 -5.62
CA LEU A 71 -1.00 -7.84 -6.71
C LEU A 71 -0.85 -6.73 -7.77
N SER A 72 -1.95 -6.05 -8.11
CA SER A 72 -1.91 -4.94 -9.07
C SER A 72 -1.07 -3.75 -8.58
N GLU A 73 -1.16 -3.43 -7.29
CA GLU A 73 -0.36 -2.36 -6.66
C GLU A 73 1.12 -2.74 -6.60
N ILE A 74 1.44 -3.99 -6.25
CA ILE A 74 2.82 -4.50 -6.29
C ILE A 74 3.41 -4.37 -7.70
N ALA A 75 2.69 -4.84 -8.73
CA ALA A 75 3.17 -4.79 -10.11
C ALA A 75 3.44 -3.34 -10.58
N MET A 76 2.55 -2.40 -10.24
CA MET A 76 2.75 -0.98 -10.53
C MET A 76 3.96 -0.41 -9.77
N ALA A 77 4.14 -0.78 -8.50
CA ALA A 77 5.24 -0.29 -7.68
C ALA A 77 6.60 -0.70 -8.28
N LEU A 78 6.72 -1.98 -8.66
CA LEU A 78 7.90 -2.50 -9.33
C LEU A 78 8.17 -1.81 -10.67
N LYS A 79 7.11 -1.58 -11.47
CA LYS A 79 7.23 -0.85 -12.74
C LYS A 79 7.69 0.59 -12.54
N MET A 80 7.29 1.23 -11.44
CA MET A 80 7.67 2.60 -11.07
C MET A 80 8.99 2.68 -10.29
N GLY A 81 9.66 1.54 -10.05
CA GLY A 81 10.92 1.50 -9.32
C GLY A 81 10.81 1.79 -7.82
N LYS A 82 9.63 1.60 -7.24
CA LYS A 82 9.36 1.76 -5.81
C LYS A 82 9.84 0.53 -5.02
N LYS A 83 10.31 0.73 -3.80
CA LYS A 83 10.60 -0.36 -2.86
C LYS A 83 9.30 -1.02 -2.42
N VAL A 84 9.30 -2.35 -2.33
CA VAL A 84 8.12 -3.11 -1.88
C VAL A 84 8.54 -4.07 -0.77
N ALA A 85 7.88 -3.99 0.38
CA ALA A 85 7.91 -5.02 1.40
C ALA A 85 6.59 -5.80 1.41
N ALA A 86 6.65 -7.10 1.67
CA ALA A 86 5.49 -8.01 1.62
C ALA A 86 5.35 -8.79 2.93
N ILE A 87 4.19 -8.69 3.58
CA ILE A 87 3.81 -9.44 4.79
C ILE A 87 2.64 -10.36 4.45
N SER A 88 2.83 -11.68 4.56
CA SER A 88 1.80 -12.69 4.24
C SER A 88 1.10 -12.39 2.90
N SER A 89 1.89 -12.03 1.89
CA SER A 89 1.43 -11.49 0.61
C SER A 89 1.98 -12.31 -0.57
N TRP A 90 1.82 -11.79 -1.78
CA TRP A 90 2.23 -12.44 -3.03
C TRP A 90 3.73 -12.70 -3.10
N GLU A 91 4.08 -13.87 -3.63
CA GLU A 91 5.43 -14.21 -4.04
C GLU A 91 5.58 -13.99 -5.55
N ILE A 92 6.46 -13.07 -5.95
CA ILE A 92 6.70 -12.80 -7.38
C ILE A 92 8.02 -13.41 -7.81
N SER A 93 7.98 -14.13 -8.94
CA SER A 93 9.16 -14.60 -9.64
C SER A 93 9.15 -14.11 -11.08
N ARG A 94 10.33 -13.77 -11.60
CA ARG A 94 10.56 -13.43 -13.00
C ARG A 94 11.32 -14.58 -13.65
N ARG A 95 10.66 -15.29 -14.58
CA ARG A 95 11.23 -16.45 -15.30
C ARG A 95 11.78 -17.54 -14.36
N GLY A 96 11.05 -17.83 -13.28
CA GLY A 96 11.43 -18.83 -12.28
C GLY A 96 12.44 -18.36 -11.24
N VAL A 97 12.95 -17.12 -11.33
CA VAL A 97 13.86 -16.53 -10.34
C VAL A 97 13.06 -15.60 -9.42
N PRO A 98 13.12 -15.74 -8.09
CA PRO A 98 12.50 -14.79 -7.16
C PRO A 98 12.88 -13.35 -7.46
N ASP A 99 11.91 -12.44 -7.40
CA ASP A 99 12.17 -11.02 -7.59
C ASP A 99 12.73 -10.41 -6.30
N ASP A 100 14.04 -10.13 -6.30
CA ASP A 100 14.79 -9.51 -5.20
C ASP A 100 14.33 -8.09 -4.85
N LYS A 101 13.52 -7.47 -5.72
CA LYS A 101 12.93 -6.14 -5.47
C LYS A 101 11.76 -6.17 -4.49
N ILE A 102 11.23 -7.35 -4.16
CA ILE A 102 10.21 -7.52 -3.14
C ILE A 102 10.85 -8.14 -1.91
N VAL A 103 10.97 -7.36 -0.85
CA VAL A 103 11.51 -7.85 0.42
C VAL A 103 10.38 -8.53 1.19
N ARG A 104 10.55 -9.81 1.50
CA ARG A 104 9.61 -10.52 2.37
C ARG A 104 9.90 -10.14 3.82
N ALA A 105 8.87 -9.79 4.54
CA ALA A 105 8.92 -9.46 5.95
C ALA A 105 7.97 -10.37 6.73
N SER A 106 8.44 -10.87 7.86
CA SER A 106 7.67 -11.71 8.77
C SER A 106 6.98 -10.88 9.86
N THR A 107 7.43 -9.64 10.06
CA THR A 107 6.88 -8.71 11.04
C THR A 107 6.63 -7.31 10.44
N PRO A 108 5.74 -6.51 11.04
CA PRO A 108 5.56 -5.11 10.62
C PRO A 108 6.85 -4.29 10.69
N GLN A 109 7.68 -4.50 11.72
CA GLN A 109 8.93 -3.77 11.88
C GLN A 109 9.92 -4.10 10.76
N GLU A 110 10.08 -5.39 10.42
CA GLU A 110 10.92 -5.81 9.29
C GLU A 110 10.48 -5.18 7.97
N ALA A 111 9.17 -5.05 7.75
CA ALA A 111 8.64 -4.43 6.54
C ALA A 111 8.96 -2.94 6.46
N VAL A 112 8.87 -2.22 7.58
CA VAL A 112 9.25 -0.80 7.67
C VAL A 112 10.75 -0.64 7.42
N ASP A 113 11.58 -1.43 8.10
CA ASP A 113 13.04 -1.34 7.97
C ASP A 113 13.49 -1.61 6.51
N ALA A 114 12.83 -2.56 5.83
CA ALA A 114 13.11 -2.88 4.43
C ALA A 114 12.84 -1.71 3.46
N VAL A 115 11.85 -0.86 3.76
CA VAL A 115 11.47 0.25 2.87
C VAL A 115 12.11 1.59 3.24
N MET A 116 12.44 1.80 4.52
CA MET A 116 12.97 3.05 5.08
C MET A 116 14.48 3.25 4.90
N GLY A 117 15.22 2.32 4.29
CA GLY A 117 16.66 2.47 4.04
C GLY A 117 17.01 3.77 3.29
N PRO A 118 18.27 4.27 3.39
CA PRO A 118 18.64 5.67 3.20
C PRO A 118 18.01 6.28 1.94
N GLU A 119 17.41 7.46 2.12
CA GLU A 119 16.78 8.25 1.07
C GLU A 119 17.73 8.45 -0.11
N ARG A 120 17.17 8.46 -1.33
CA ARG A 120 17.92 8.85 -2.53
C ARG A 120 17.90 10.36 -2.69
#